data_AF-A0A970ME83-F1
#
_entry.id   AF-A0A970ME83-F1
#
_cell.length_a   1.000
_cell.length_b   1.000
_cell.length_c   1.000
_cell.angle_alpha   90.00
_cell.angle_beta   90.00
_cell.angle_gamma   90.00
#
_symmetry.space_group_name_H-M   'P 1'
#
loop_
_entity.id
_entity.type
_entity.pdbx_description
1 polymer ?
#
loop_
_entity_poly.entity_id
_entity_poly.type
_entity_poly.pdbx_seq_one_letter_code
_entity_poly.pdbx_strand_id
1 'polypeptide(L)'
;MSNIILSLCLTIQIQFKIICYLMWIILGKYTLKKFYDEPVRKEYRKLQVDSMPVVESFERLDYVQLLREYLAEHGKPLKPVSRRKGCLPVSDDIVCTKCGAPHSYIYRNNGKARNIQYLCKVCDFTFGNSTDYLKSVALRFPHCNSVLERIKQRKDFNIFKAKIQNAPSTYPT
;
A
#
# COMPACT_ATOMS: atom_id res chain seq x y z
N MET A 1 -80.64 19.39 41.88
CA MET A 1 -79.75 18.21 41.75
C MET A 1 -79.86 17.54 40.37
N SER A 2 -81.07 17.34 39.82
CA SER A 2 -81.30 16.80 38.47
C SER A 2 -80.56 17.54 37.34
N ASN A 3 -80.55 18.88 37.36
CA ASN A 3 -79.87 19.68 36.32
C ASN A 3 -78.33 19.51 36.33
N ILE A 4 -77.74 19.30 37.51
CA ILE A 4 -76.30 19.05 37.65
C ILE A 4 -75.96 17.67 37.11
N ILE A 5 -76.77 16.66 37.43
CA ILE A 5 -76.62 15.29 36.92
C ILE A 5 -76.76 15.28 35.38
N LEU A 6 -77.77 15.97 34.83
CA LEU A 6 -77.96 16.07 33.38
C LEU A 6 -76.77 16.77 32.69
N SER A 7 -76.27 17.85 33.28
CA SER A 7 -75.09 18.58 32.78
C SER A 7 -73.85 17.69 32.76
N LEU A 8 -73.59 16.95 33.83
CA LEU A 8 -72.47 16.02 33.92
C LEU A 8 -72.59 14.88 32.89
N CYS A 9 -73.78 14.29 32.73
CA CYS A 9 -74.03 13.27 31.72
C CYS A 9 -73.77 13.80 30.30
N LEU A 10 -74.21 15.02 30.00
CA LEU A 10 -73.95 15.66 28.71
C LEU A 10 -72.45 15.89 28.48
N THR A 11 -71.72 16.36 29.50
CA THR A 11 -70.27 16.58 29.43
C THR A 11 -69.53 15.26 29.16
N ILE A 12 -69.91 14.17 29.83
CA ILE A 12 -69.31 12.84 29.61
C ILE A 12 -69.54 12.36 28.16
N GLN A 13 -70.75 12.55 27.62
CA GLN A 13 -71.04 12.18 26.22
C GLN A 13 -70.22 12.98 25.21
N ILE A 14 -70.00 14.28 25.48
CA ILE A 14 -69.17 15.14 24.63
C ILE A 14 -67.70 14.71 24.71
N GLN A 15 -67.19 14.47 25.92
CA GLN A 15 -65.81 14.01 26.12
C GLN A 15 -65.54 12.68 25.40
N PHE A 16 -66.48 11.74 25.45
CA PHE A 16 -66.36 10.47 24.73
C PHE A 16 -66.24 10.67 23.21
N LYS A 17 -67.07 11.54 22.61
CA LYS A 17 -66.98 11.85 21.18
C LYS A 17 -65.64 12.48 20.80
N ILE A 18 -65.11 13.38 21.64
CA ILE A 18 -63.79 14.00 21.43
C ILE A 18 -62.69 12.94 21.47
N ILE A 19 -62.71 12.03 22.45
CA ILE A 19 -61.73 10.94 22.58
C ILE A 19 -61.77 10.04 21.33
N CYS A 20 -62.95 9.63 20.87
CA CYS A 20 -63.08 8.83 19.64
C CYS A 20 -62.51 9.54 18.41
N TYR A 21 -62.78 10.84 18.26
CA TYR A 21 -62.25 11.64 17.16
C TYR A 21 -60.72 11.75 17.19
N LEU A 22 -60.15 12.02 18.37
CA LEU A 22 -58.69 12.08 18.56
C LEU A 22 -58.02 10.73 18.28
N MET A 23 -58.63 9.63 18.74
CA MET A 23 -58.16 8.27 18.45
C MET A 23 -58.11 8.00 16.93
N TRP A 24 -59.15 8.43 16.20
CA TRP A 24 -59.21 8.24 14.75
C TRP A 24 -58.16 9.09 14.01
N ILE A 25 -57.88 10.31 14.46
CA ILE A 25 -56.79 11.14 13.92
C ILE A 25 -55.43 10.47 14.13
N ILE A 26 -55.17 9.97 15.34
CA ILE A 26 -53.92 9.30 15.65
C ILE A 26 -53.79 8.08 14.73
N LEU A 27 -54.74 7.15 14.78
CA LEU A 27 -54.69 5.92 13.98
C LEU A 27 -54.66 6.17 12.46
N GLY A 28 -55.41 7.16 11.96
CA GLY A 28 -55.46 7.50 10.54
C GLY A 28 -54.20 8.22 10.01
N LYS A 29 -53.48 8.95 10.87
CA LYS A 29 -52.21 9.62 10.50
C LYS A 29 -50.98 8.73 10.65
N TYR A 30 -51.05 7.68 11.47
CA TYR A 30 -50.12 6.56 11.40
C TYR A 30 -50.44 5.74 10.14
N THR A 31 -50.24 6.38 8.98
CA THR A 31 -49.92 5.64 7.77
C THR A 31 -48.87 4.60 8.17
N LEU A 32 -49.15 3.33 7.88
CA LEU A 32 -48.19 2.25 7.93
C LEU A 32 -47.11 2.55 6.88
N LYS A 33 -46.32 3.60 7.10
CA LYS A 33 -45.09 3.86 6.38
C LYS A 33 -44.20 2.70 6.80
N LYS A 34 -44.23 1.65 5.99
CA LYS A 34 -43.46 0.43 6.18
C LYS A 34 -42.04 0.86 6.56
N PHE A 35 -41.64 0.57 7.79
CA PHE A 35 -40.27 0.73 8.29
C PHE A 35 -39.33 -0.33 7.68
N TYR A 36 -39.68 -0.87 6.52
CA TYR A 36 -38.75 -1.65 5.73
C TYR A 36 -38.11 -0.66 4.78
N ASP A 37 -36.95 -0.14 5.19
CA ASP A 37 -35.94 0.22 4.20
C ASP A 37 -35.75 -1.05 3.37
N GLU A 38 -36.27 -1.08 2.13
CA GLU A 38 -35.79 -2.05 1.14
C GLU A 38 -34.26 -2.01 1.22
N PRO A 39 -33.56 -3.16 1.25
CA PRO A 39 -32.12 -3.15 1.41
C PRO A 39 -31.51 -2.41 0.22
N VAL A 40 -31.25 -1.11 0.41
CA VAL A 40 -30.52 -0.30 -0.55
C VAL A 40 -29.18 -0.99 -0.68
N ARG A 41 -28.86 -1.46 -1.89
CA ARG A 41 -27.57 -2.08 -2.21
C ARG A 41 -26.49 -1.03 -2.02
N LYS A 42 -25.99 -0.87 -0.80
CA LYS A 42 -24.94 0.07 -0.44
C LYS A 42 -23.60 -0.62 -0.62
N GLU A 43 -23.08 -0.62 -1.85
CA GLU A 43 -21.76 -1.20 -2.17
C GLU A 43 -20.65 -0.64 -1.28
N TYR A 44 -20.71 0.66 -0.98
CA TYR A 44 -19.82 1.37 -0.06
C TYR A 44 -19.87 0.90 1.41
N ARG A 45 -20.86 0.08 1.79
CA ARG A 45 -21.00 -0.46 3.15
C ARG A 45 -20.34 -1.84 3.29
N LYS A 46 -19.81 -2.41 2.21
CA LYS A 46 -19.02 -3.65 2.26
C LYS A 46 -17.58 -3.29 2.63
N LEU A 47 -17.09 -3.81 3.76
CA LEU A 47 -15.67 -3.74 4.08
C LEU A 47 -14.91 -4.56 3.02
N GLN A 48 -14.29 -3.89 2.06
CA GLN A 48 -13.36 -4.52 1.12
C GLN A 48 -11.96 -4.42 1.71
N VAL A 49 -11.33 -5.58 1.91
CA VAL A 49 -9.94 -5.66 2.35
C VAL A 49 -9.07 -5.64 1.11
N ASP A 50 -8.10 -4.73 1.07
CA ASP A 50 -7.13 -4.66 -0.02
C ASP A 50 -6.33 -5.96 -0.11
N SER A 51 -5.96 -6.33 -1.34
CA SER A 51 -5.07 -7.48 -1.57
C SER A 51 -3.70 -7.23 -0.93
N MET A 52 -3.12 -8.28 -0.33
CA MET A 52 -1.79 -8.20 0.30
C MET A 52 -0.73 -7.79 -0.74
N PRO A 53 0.19 -6.85 -0.41
CA PRO A 53 1.29 -6.49 -1.30
C PRO A 53 2.20 -7.68 -1.56
N VAL A 54 2.74 -7.72 -2.78
CA VAL A 54 3.76 -8.70 -3.16
C VAL A 54 5.08 -8.27 -2.53
N VAL A 55 5.67 -9.18 -1.77
CA VAL A 55 6.96 -9.00 -1.14
C VAL A 55 8.04 -9.45 -2.13
N GLU A 56 8.70 -8.50 -2.77
CA GLU A 56 9.86 -8.82 -3.62
C GLU A 56 11.14 -8.81 -2.79
N SER A 57 11.72 -9.99 -2.62
CA SER A 57 13.08 -10.15 -2.14
C SER A 57 14.06 -9.90 -3.28
N PHE A 58 15.09 -9.11 -3.03
CA PHE A 58 16.21 -9.01 -3.95
C PHE A 58 16.97 -10.33 -4.03
N GLU A 59 17.15 -10.84 -5.24
CA GLU A 59 17.94 -12.05 -5.48
C GLU A 59 19.44 -11.75 -5.25
N ARG A 60 20.06 -12.50 -4.34
CA ARG A 60 21.51 -12.52 -4.20
C ARG A 60 22.08 -13.47 -5.23
N LEU A 61 22.98 -12.97 -6.05
CA LEU A 61 23.78 -13.78 -6.97
C LEU A 61 25.06 -14.25 -6.28
N ASP A 62 25.70 -15.27 -6.84
CA ASP A 62 27.04 -15.71 -6.44
C ASP A 62 28.06 -15.38 -7.54
N TYR A 63 29.02 -14.50 -7.24
CA TYR A 63 30.06 -14.12 -8.18
C TYR A 63 30.91 -15.32 -8.64
N VAL A 64 31.12 -16.34 -7.80
CA VAL A 64 31.91 -17.52 -8.17
C VAL A 64 31.19 -18.33 -9.24
N GLN A 65 29.86 -18.43 -9.14
CA GLN A 65 29.05 -19.04 -10.17
C GLN A 65 29.05 -18.21 -11.46
N LEU A 66 28.85 -16.89 -11.37
CA LEU A 66 28.88 -16.00 -12.53
C LEU A 66 30.22 -16.04 -13.28
N LEU A 67 31.35 -16.15 -12.56
CA LEU A 67 32.67 -16.30 -13.18
C LEU A 67 32.83 -17.63 -13.93
N ARG A 68 32.23 -18.72 -13.41
CA ARG A 68 32.22 -20.03 -14.09
C ARG A 68 31.36 -20.01 -15.34
N GLU A 69 30.18 -19.39 -15.27
CA GLU A 69 29.28 -19.21 -16.42
C GLU A 69 29.96 -18.38 -17.51
N TYR A 70 30.58 -17.26 -17.14
CA TYR A 70 31.36 -16.42 -18.08
C TYR A 70 32.49 -17.21 -18.76
N LEU A 71 33.21 -18.04 -18.01
CA LEU A 71 34.29 -18.88 -18.55
C LEU A 71 33.72 -19.90 -19.57
N ALA A 72 32.59 -20.52 -19.27
CA ALA A 72 31.95 -21.48 -20.15
C ALA A 72 31.47 -20.83 -21.46
N GLU A 73 30.90 -19.62 -21.37
CA GLU A 73 30.36 -18.91 -22.53
C GLU A 73 31.44 -18.31 -23.44
N HIS A 74 32.51 -17.74 -22.87
CA HIS A 74 33.52 -17.01 -23.64
C HIS A 74 34.86 -17.75 -23.81
N GLY A 75 35.04 -18.89 -23.14
CA GLY A 75 36.26 -19.69 -23.18
C GLY A 75 37.49 -19.03 -22.54
N LYS A 76 37.32 -17.90 -21.84
CA LYS A 76 38.40 -17.16 -21.17
C LYS A 76 37.94 -16.62 -19.82
N PRO A 77 38.81 -16.61 -18.80
CA PRO A 77 38.44 -16.12 -17.46
C PRO A 77 38.25 -14.60 -17.46
N LEU A 78 37.22 -14.13 -16.76
CA LEU A 78 37.00 -12.71 -16.55
C LEU A 78 38.11 -12.14 -15.67
N LYS A 79 38.96 -11.28 -16.25
CA LYS A 79 40.06 -10.65 -15.52
C LYS A 79 39.54 -9.62 -14.51
N PRO A 80 40.20 -9.45 -13.36
CA PRO A 80 39.95 -8.32 -12.46
C PRO A 80 40.08 -6.96 -13.15
N VAL A 81 39.64 -5.92 -12.46
CA VAL A 81 39.72 -4.54 -12.95
C VAL A 81 41.17 -4.10 -13.02
N SER A 82 41.66 -3.80 -14.23
CA SER A 82 42.94 -3.14 -14.43
C SER A 82 42.76 -1.63 -14.31
N ARG A 83 43.43 -1.02 -13.31
CA ARG A 83 43.33 0.42 -13.01
C ARG A 83 44.46 1.17 -13.69
N ARG A 84 44.14 2.30 -14.33
CA ARG A 84 45.15 3.21 -14.90
C ARG A 84 45.93 3.92 -13.79
N LYS A 85 47.19 4.26 -14.04
CA LYS A 85 48.02 5.08 -13.13
C LYS A 85 47.30 6.40 -12.81
N GLY A 86 47.23 6.75 -11.53
CA GLY A 86 46.56 7.97 -11.04
C GLY A 86 45.07 7.82 -10.71
N CYS A 87 44.47 6.65 -10.93
CA CYS A 87 43.11 6.35 -10.46
C CYS A 87 43.11 6.08 -8.95
N LEU A 88 42.09 6.56 -8.23
CA LEU A 88 41.92 6.28 -6.81
C LEU A 88 41.56 4.81 -6.60
N PRO A 89 42.19 4.10 -5.64
CA PRO A 89 41.87 2.71 -5.35
C PRO A 89 40.46 2.60 -4.73
N VAL A 90 39.89 1.41 -4.90
CA VAL A 90 38.70 0.97 -4.15
C VAL A 90 39.23 0.32 -2.87
N SER A 91 38.67 0.69 -1.72
CA SER A 91 39.02 0.08 -0.43
C SER A 91 38.71 -1.42 -0.43
N ASP A 92 39.54 -2.19 0.26
CA ASP A 92 39.46 -3.66 0.28
C ASP A 92 38.17 -4.19 0.92
N ASP A 93 37.55 -3.38 1.79
CA ASP A 93 36.30 -3.68 2.49
C ASP A 93 35.07 -3.66 1.58
N ILE A 94 35.21 -3.13 0.36
CA ILE A 94 34.08 -2.94 -0.55
C ILE A 94 33.80 -4.21 -1.31
N VAL A 95 32.58 -4.71 -1.16
CA VAL A 95 32.06 -5.90 -1.83
C VAL A 95 30.77 -5.53 -2.58
N CYS A 96 30.54 -6.17 -3.73
CA CYS A 96 29.30 -5.96 -4.47
C CYS A 96 28.11 -6.48 -3.66
N THR A 97 27.13 -5.62 -3.43
CA THR A 97 25.93 -5.95 -2.64
C THR A 97 24.99 -6.92 -3.35
N LYS A 98 25.10 -7.09 -4.67
CA LYS A 98 24.25 -8.01 -5.46
C LYS A 98 24.85 -9.41 -5.57
N CYS A 99 26.12 -9.53 -5.95
CA CYS A 99 26.76 -10.81 -6.25
C CYS A 99 27.88 -11.23 -5.30
N GLY A 100 28.29 -10.37 -4.36
CA GLY A 100 29.39 -10.67 -3.45
C GLY A 100 30.80 -10.54 -4.06
N ALA A 101 30.95 -10.01 -5.28
CA ALA A 101 32.26 -9.84 -5.89
C ALA A 101 33.16 -8.89 -5.07
N PRO A 102 34.46 -9.21 -4.89
CA PRO A 102 35.38 -8.41 -4.09
C PRO A 102 35.81 -7.11 -4.81
N HIS A 103 36.45 -6.20 -4.06
CA HIS A 103 36.92 -4.89 -4.54
C HIS A 103 37.77 -4.95 -5.83
N SER A 104 38.44 -6.08 -6.10
CA SER A 104 39.25 -6.30 -7.30
C SER A 104 38.43 -6.32 -8.60
N TYR A 105 37.13 -6.63 -8.53
CA TYR A 105 36.21 -6.63 -9.66
C TYR A 105 35.33 -5.36 -9.72
N ILE A 106 35.63 -4.36 -8.91
CA ILE A 106 34.78 -3.17 -8.76
C ILE A 106 35.47 -1.93 -9.34
N TYR A 107 34.74 -1.24 -10.22
CA TYR A 107 35.10 0.07 -10.74
C TYR A 107 34.58 1.17 -9.82
N ARG A 108 35.30 2.29 -9.78
CA ARG A 108 34.81 3.55 -9.24
C ARG A 108 34.18 4.33 -10.39
N ASN A 109 32.86 4.35 -10.48
CA ASN A 109 32.11 4.86 -11.63
C ASN A 109 32.24 6.38 -11.79
N ASN A 110 32.13 7.13 -10.67
CA ASN A 110 32.08 8.61 -10.69
C ASN A 110 33.42 9.30 -10.34
N GLY A 111 34.55 8.62 -10.46
CA GLY A 111 35.88 9.23 -10.29
C GLY A 111 36.14 9.89 -8.92
N LYS A 112 36.43 11.20 -8.91
CA LYS A 112 36.77 12.02 -7.71
C LYS A 112 35.56 12.74 -7.07
N ALA A 113 34.33 12.47 -7.50
CA ALA A 113 33.15 13.12 -6.96
C ALA A 113 32.95 12.84 -5.45
N ARG A 114 32.34 13.79 -4.71
CA ARG A 114 32.00 13.61 -3.27
C ARG A 114 31.10 12.40 -3.03
N ASN A 115 30.20 12.11 -3.96
CA ASN A 115 29.28 10.96 -3.89
C ASN A 115 29.84 9.82 -4.74
N ILE A 116 30.43 8.84 -4.08
CA ILE A 116 31.09 7.71 -4.76
C ILE A 116 30.03 6.70 -5.20
N GLN A 117 30.05 6.37 -6.49
CA GLN A 117 29.33 5.24 -7.06
C GLN A 117 30.33 4.21 -7.57
N TYR A 118 29.99 2.94 -7.38
CA TYR A 118 30.74 1.77 -7.78
C TYR A 118 29.98 1.00 -8.84
N LEU A 119 30.71 0.35 -9.75
CA LEU A 119 30.15 -0.53 -10.76
C LEU A 119 30.85 -1.89 -10.67
N CYS A 120 30.07 -2.95 -10.49
CA CYS A 120 30.59 -4.31 -10.48
C CYS A 120 30.83 -4.80 -11.91
N LYS A 121 32.04 -5.30 -12.20
CA LYS A 121 32.37 -5.90 -13.50
C LYS A 121 31.73 -7.27 -13.75
N VAL A 122 31.35 -7.98 -12.69
CA VAL A 122 30.85 -9.37 -12.79
C VAL A 122 29.36 -9.40 -13.12
N CYS A 123 28.56 -8.53 -12.50
CA CYS A 123 27.10 -8.53 -12.63
C CYS A 123 26.52 -7.19 -13.11
N ASP A 124 27.39 -6.27 -13.57
CA ASP A 124 27.06 -4.92 -14.06
C ASP A 124 26.19 -4.07 -13.12
N PHE A 125 26.20 -4.40 -11.83
CA PHE A 125 25.40 -3.71 -10.83
C PHE A 125 26.09 -2.43 -10.34
N THR A 126 25.35 -1.32 -10.33
CA THR A 126 25.82 -0.03 -9.84
C THR A 126 25.30 0.22 -8.43
N PHE A 127 26.19 0.58 -7.49
CA PHE A 127 25.85 0.80 -6.08
C PHE A 127 26.72 1.90 -5.47
N GLY A 128 26.30 2.48 -4.34
CA GLY A 128 27.05 3.51 -3.60
C GLY A 128 27.31 3.07 -2.14
N ASN A 129 28.05 3.88 -1.39
CA ASN A 129 28.35 3.59 0.03
C ASN A 129 27.10 3.52 0.92
N SER A 130 26.05 4.27 0.58
CA SER A 130 24.81 4.33 1.34
C SER A 130 23.69 3.46 0.77
N THR A 131 23.93 2.75 -0.33
CA THR A 131 22.90 1.91 -0.95
C THR A 131 22.84 0.57 -0.26
N ASP A 132 21.94 0.45 0.71
CA ASP A 132 21.55 -0.81 1.32
C ASP A 132 20.70 -1.65 0.33
N TYR A 133 21.28 -2.08 -0.79
CA TYR A 133 20.61 -2.90 -1.81
C TYR A 133 19.96 -4.16 -1.23
N LEU A 134 20.55 -4.73 -0.17
CA LEU A 134 20.05 -5.92 0.50
C LEU A 134 19.05 -5.67 1.63
N LYS A 135 18.84 -4.43 2.09
CA LYS A 135 17.92 -4.16 3.22
C LYS A 135 16.53 -3.73 2.79
N SER A 136 16.37 -3.18 1.59
CA SER A 136 15.03 -2.86 1.10
C SER A 136 14.36 -4.14 0.64
N VAL A 137 13.44 -4.70 1.41
CA VAL A 137 12.41 -5.55 0.81
C VAL A 137 11.49 -4.61 0.03
N ALA A 138 11.31 -4.82 -1.27
CA ALA A 138 10.44 -3.97 -2.06
C ALA A 138 9.01 -4.50 -1.92
N LEU A 139 8.12 -3.69 -1.34
CA LEU A 139 6.69 -3.98 -1.34
C LEU A 139 6.11 -3.50 -2.67
N ARG A 140 5.38 -4.36 -3.36
CA ARG A 140 4.72 -4.02 -4.63
C ARG A 140 3.22 -4.15 -4.55
N PHE A 141 2.53 -3.26 -5.24
CA PHE A 141 1.09 -3.30 -5.33
C PHE A 141 0.64 -4.48 -6.22
N PRO A 142 -0.30 -5.33 -5.75
CA PRO A 142 -0.63 -6.59 -6.44
C PRO A 142 -1.28 -6.40 -7.82
N HIS A 143 -1.92 -5.25 -8.08
CA HIS A 143 -2.64 -5.02 -9.33
C HIS A 143 -1.81 -4.33 -10.42
N CYS A 144 -0.82 -3.52 -10.04
CA CYS A 144 -0.02 -2.74 -11.01
C CYS A 144 1.49 -2.94 -10.89
N ASN A 145 1.92 -3.84 -9.99
CA ASN A 145 3.31 -4.16 -9.68
C ASN A 145 4.22 -2.94 -9.47
N SER A 146 3.62 -1.83 -9.03
CA SER A 146 4.33 -0.58 -8.74
C SER A 146 4.90 -0.66 -7.33
N VAL A 147 6.11 -0.13 -7.15
CA VAL A 147 6.77 -0.10 -5.83
C VAL A 147 5.98 0.82 -4.89
N LEU A 148 5.68 0.29 -3.70
CA LEU A 148 4.99 0.97 -2.63
C LEU A 148 5.99 1.74 -1.78
N GLU A 149 5.86 3.05 -1.78
CA GLU A 149 6.70 3.93 -0.97
C GLU A 149 6.00 4.28 0.34
N ARG A 150 6.75 4.27 1.44
CA ARG A 150 6.23 4.67 2.74
C ARG A 150 6.04 6.19 2.77
N ILE A 151 4.80 6.65 2.94
CA ILE A 151 4.47 8.09 3.01
C ILE A 151 4.34 8.55 4.46
N LYS A 152 3.75 7.73 5.33
CA LYS A 152 3.53 8.11 6.74
C LYS A 152 3.89 6.96 7.67
N GLN A 153 4.51 7.30 8.78
CA GLN A 153 4.72 6.40 9.91
C GLN A 153 3.78 6.85 11.04
N ARG A 154 2.98 5.91 11.55
CA ARG A 154 2.17 6.08 12.76
C ARG A 154 2.77 5.22 13.87
N LYS A 155 2.24 5.38 15.10
CA LYS A 155 2.68 4.59 16.25
C LYS A 155 2.52 3.08 16.01
N ASP A 156 1.39 2.68 15.43
CA ASP A 156 1.03 1.27 15.31
C ASP A 156 1.15 0.70 13.89
N PHE A 157 1.22 1.56 12.86
CA PHE A 157 1.31 1.11 11.47
C PHE A 157 1.98 2.13 10.54
N ASN A 158 2.43 1.64 9.38
CA ASN A 158 2.98 2.46 8.30
C ASN A 158 1.97 2.55 7.16
N ILE A 159 1.87 3.73 6.54
CA ILE A 159 1.04 3.96 5.36
C ILE A 159 1.96 4.00 4.13
N PHE A 160 1.67 3.13 3.17
CA PHE A 160 2.38 3.04 1.91
C PHE A 160 1.48 3.48 0.74
N LYS A 161 2.09 3.96 -0.34
CA LYS A 161 1.38 4.36 -1.57
C LYS A 161 2.24 4.03 -2.78
N ALA A 162 1.61 3.53 -3.84
CA ALA A 162 2.26 3.38 -5.13
C ALA A 162 2.47 4.74 -5.81
N LYS A 163 3.63 4.97 -6.42
CA LYS A 163 3.83 6.06 -7.37
C LYS A 163 3.11 5.72 -8.66
N ILE A 164 1.99 6.39 -8.92
CA ILE A 164 1.20 6.19 -10.13
C ILE A 164 1.90 6.90 -11.31
N GLN A 165 2.31 6.18 -12.36
CA GLN A 165 2.67 6.75 -13.67
C GLN A 165 1.57 6.46 -14.72
N ASN A 166 0.33 6.85 -14.44
CA ASN A 166 -0.89 6.58 -15.24
C ASN A 166 -1.60 5.24 -14.96
N ALA A 167 -1.90 4.98 -13.70
CA ALA A 167 -3.09 4.20 -13.39
C ALA A 167 -4.25 5.19 -13.35
N PRO A 168 -5.30 5.04 -14.18
CA PRO A 168 -6.49 5.84 -14.02
C PRO A 168 -6.98 5.61 -12.58
N SER A 169 -7.11 6.69 -11.82
CA SER A 169 -7.78 6.69 -10.53
C SER A 169 -9.28 6.51 -10.74
N THR A 170 -9.68 5.41 -11.37
CA THR A 170 -11.07 5.04 -11.60
C THR A 170 -11.12 3.52 -11.74
N TYR A 171 -11.11 2.83 -10.62
CA TYR A 171 -11.92 1.61 -10.57
C TYR A 171 -13.34 2.09 -10.20
N PRO A 172 -14.37 1.74 -10.99
CA PRO A 172 -15.73 2.00 -10.58
C PRO A 172 -15.99 1.19 -9.31
N THR A 173 -16.51 1.90 -8.32
CA THR A 173 -17.08 1.42 -7.06
C THR A 173 -18.04 0.26 -7.26
#